data_AF-A0A3G6N2X9-F1
#
_entry.id   AF-A0A3G6N2X9-F1
#
_cell.length_a   1.000
_cell.length_b   1.000
_cell.length_c   1.000
_cell.angle_alpha   90.00
_cell.angle_beta   90.00
_cell.angle_gamma   90.00
#
_symmetry.space_group_name_H-M   'P 1'
#
loop_
_entity.id
_entity.type
_entity.pdbx_description
1 polymer ?
#
loop_
_entity_poly.entity_id
_entity_poly.type
_entity_poly.pdbx_seq_one_letter_code
_entity_poly.pdbx_strand_id
1 'polypeptide(L)' 'MALQICPKCKENSFTWFINGKTHLTSWSCFNCDYEAKENENDECVCENCEEKTKKKLKDKESEYWWCSNCNTISDL' A
#
# COMPACT_ATOMS: atom_id res chain seq x y z
N MET A 1 8.32 -11.11 0.01
CA MET A 1 8.48 -9.87 -0.77
C MET A 1 7.91 -10.15 -2.15
N ALA A 2 6.73 -9.63 -2.45
CA ALA A 2 6.11 -9.77 -3.75
C ALA A 2 5.99 -8.37 -4.35
N LEU A 3 6.38 -8.23 -5.62
CA LEU A 3 6.10 -7.00 -6.36
C LEU A 3 4.59 -6.86 -6.50
N GLN A 4 4.13 -5.65 -6.27
CA GLN A 4 2.75 -5.24 -6.43
C GLN A 4 2.65 -4.17 -7.49
N ILE A 5 1.44 -4.00 -8.01
CA ILE A 5 1.17 -2.95 -8.98
C ILE A 5 1.12 -1.62 -8.23
N CYS A 6 1.90 -0.64 -8.68
CA CYS A 6 1.93 0.67 -8.07
C CYS A 6 0.60 1.40 -8.29
N PRO A 7 -0.01 1.99 -7.24
CA PRO A 7 -1.25 2.75 -7.39
C PRO A 7 -1.07 4.02 -8.25
N LYS A 8 0.14 4.62 -8.27
CA LYS A 8 0.48 5.83 -9.04
C LYS A 8 0.79 5.57 -10.51
N CYS A 9 1.74 4.68 -10.80
CA CYS A 9 2.20 4.46 -12.18
C CYS A 9 1.63 3.19 -12.84
N LYS A 10 0.86 2.39 -12.12
CA LYS A 10 0.25 1.13 -12.61
C LYS A 10 1.23 0.08 -13.14
N GLU A 11 2.52 0.22 -12.83
CA GLU A 11 3.54 -0.80 -13.14
C GLU A 11 3.78 -1.74 -11.96
N ASN A 12 4.19 -2.98 -12.23
CA ASN A 12 4.50 -3.98 -11.23
C ASN A 12 5.87 -3.75 -10.57
N SER A 13 6.00 -2.57 -9.97
CA SER A 13 7.26 -2.04 -9.45
C SER A 13 7.13 -1.55 -8.01
N PHE A 14 6.05 -1.91 -7.32
CA PHE A 14 5.77 -1.48 -5.95
C PHE A 14 6.19 -2.58 -4.98
N THR A 15 7.12 -2.25 -4.08
CA THR A 15 7.64 -3.19 -3.09
C THR A 15 7.49 -2.61 -1.69
N TRP A 16 7.55 -3.47 -0.69
CA TRP A 16 7.48 -3.08 0.71
C TRP A 16 8.65 -3.64 1.51
N PHE A 17 9.04 -2.91 2.55
CA PHE A 17 10.09 -3.26 3.47
C PHE A 17 9.68 -2.91 4.90
N ILE A 18 9.91 -3.82 5.84
CA ILE A 18 9.62 -3.58 7.25
C ILE A 18 10.84 -2.92 7.89
N ASN A 19 10.65 -1.74 8.47
CA ASN A 19 11.70 -1.13 9.26
C ASN A 19 11.75 -1.78 10.64
N GLY A 20 12.82 -2.54 10.92
CA GLY A 20 12.96 -3.33 12.15
C GLY A 20 12.96 -2.54 13.47
N LYS A 21 13.09 -1.20 13.44
CA LYS A 21 13.00 -0.35 14.63
C LYS A 21 11.57 0.08 14.98
N THR A 22 10.72 0.24 13.98
CA THR A 22 9.36 0.78 14.16
C THR A 22 8.28 -0.23 13.86
N HIS A 23 8.64 -1.43 13.35
CA HIS A 23 7.70 -2.43 12.84
C HIS A 23 6.68 -1.83 11.86
N LEU A 24 7.07 -0.75 11.19
CA LEU A 24 6.25 -0.11 10.17
C LEU A 24 6.70 -0.64 8.81
N THR A 25 5.74 -1.12 8.06
CA THR A 25 5.93 -1.50 6.67
C THR A 25 5.95 -0.25 5.81
N SER A 26 7.06 0.01 5.12
CA SER A 26 7.20 1.11 4.16
C SER A 26 7.12 0.56 2.75
N TRP A 27 6.32 1.20 1.92
CA TRP A 27 6.16 0.91 0.51
C TRP A 27 6.95 1.90 -0.33
N SER A 28 7.59 1.41 -1.38
CA SER A 28 8.32 2.23 -2.34
C SER A 28 8.18 1.66 -3.75
N CYS A 29 8.03 2.53 -4.74
CA CYS A 29 8.00 2.19 -6.15
C CYS A 29 9.32 2.60 -6.80
N PHE A 30 10.08 1.64 -7.32
CA PHE A 30 11.37 1.93 -7.97
C PHE A 30 11.22 2.50 -9.40
N ASN A 31 9.99 2.58 -9.93
CA ASN A 31 9.73 3.11 -11.26
C ASN A 31 9.34 4.59 -11.27
N CYS A 32 8.49 5.01 -10.33
CA CYS A 32 8.02 6.39 -10.22
C CYS A 32 8.47 7.09 -8.93
N ASP A 33 9.36 6.46 -8.16
CA ASP A 33 9.88 6.95 -6.87
C ASP A 33 8.78 7.26 -5.83
N TYR A 34 7.63 6.59 -5.96
CA TYR A 34 6.51 6.79 -5.04
C TYR A 34 6.75 6.05 -3.73
N GLU A 35 6.61 6.74 -2.60
CA GLU A 35 6.78 6.17 -1.26
C GLU A 35 5.53 6.37 -0.40
N ALA A 36 5.17 5.34 0.37
CA ALA A 36 4.08 5.37 1.33
C ALA A 36 4.41 4.51 2.55
N LYS A 37 3.78 4.77 3.69
CA LYS A 37 3.92 3.96 4.91
C LYS A 37 2.63 3.22 5.20
N GLU A 38 2.71 1.92 5.36
CA GLU A 38 1.59 1.10 5.78
C GLU A 38 1.37 1.18 7.28
N ASN A 39 0.10 1.35 7.65
CA ASN A 39 -0.35 1.26 9.02
C ASN A 39 -1.09 -0.07 9.21
N GLU A 40 -0.41 -1.02 9.82
CA GLU A 40 -0.92 -2.38 10.07
C GLU A 40 -1.90 -2.47 11.24
N ASN A 41 -2.15 -1.38 11.98
CA ASN A 41 -3.16 -1.36 13.06
C ASN A 41 -4.60 -1.42 12.53
N ASP A 42 -4.79 -1.06 11.27
CA ASP A 42 -6.08 -0.84 10.65
C ASP A 42 -6.30 -1.92 9.58
N GLU A 43 -7.02 -2.98 9.94
CA GLU A 43 -7.42 -4.03 9.01
C GLU A 43 -8.79 -3.71 8.41
N CYS A 44 -8.88 -3.61 7.07
CA CYS A 44 -10.14 -3.39 6.38
C CYS A 44 -10.35 -4.45 5.30
N VAL A 45 -11.58 -4.93 5.17
CA VAL A 45 -11.98 -5.81 4.07
C VAL A 45 -12.20 -4.95 2.83
N CYS A 46 -11.62 -5.35 1.71
CA CYS A 46 -11.92 -4.69 0.45
C CYS A 46 -13.33 -5.09 -0.01
N GLU A 47 -14.22 -4.12 -0.20
CA GLU A 47 -15.59 -4.37 -0.68
C GLU A 47 -15.62 -4.95 -2.11
N ASN A 48 -14.53 -4.81 -2.88
CA ASN A 48 -14.47 -5.23 -4.27
C ASN A 48 -13.97 -6.67 -4.47
N CYS A 49 -13.13 -7.18 -3.57
CA CYS A 49 -12.68 -8.58 -3.59
C CYS A 49 -13.10 -9.38 -2.36
N GLU A 50 -13.78 -8.74 -1.39
CA GLU A 50 -14.24 -9.34 -0.12
C GLU A 50 -13.12 -9.96 0.74
N GLU A 51 -11.86 -9.63 0.42
CA GLU A 51 -10.68 -10.10 1.14
C GLU A 51 -10.07 -9.00 2.00
N LYS A 52 -9.39 -9.42 3.08
CA LYS A 52 -8.58 -8.55 3.96
C LYS A 52 -7.25 -8.15 3.30
N THR A 53 -7.32 -7.64 2.08
CA THR A 53 -6.16 -7.22 1.27
C THR A 53 -6.03 -5.71 1.17
N LYS A 54 -6.94 -4.96 1.82
CA LYS A 54 -6.92 -3.51 1.96
C LYS A 54 -5.90 -3.12 3.02
N LYS A 55 -4.95 -2.29 2.61
CA LYS A 55 -3.85 -1.79 3.42
C LYS A 55 -4.01 -0.29 3.55
N LYS A 56 -3.92 0.22 4.77
CA LYS A 56 -3.93 1.66 5.01
C LYS A 56 -2.55 2.21 4.74
N LEU A 57 -2.42 3.05 3.72
CA LEU A 57 -1.17 3.66 3.31
C LEU A 57 -1.21 5.16 3.62
N LYS A 58 -0.11 5.67 4.13
CA LYS A 58 0.11 7.09 4.42
C LYS A 58 1.27 7.59 3.56
N ASP A 59 0.97 8.45 2.60
CA ASP A 59 2.01 9.18 1.88
C ASP A 59 2.32 10.52 2.58
N LYS A 60 3.13 11.36 1.94
CA LYS A 60 3.50 12.67 2.47
C LYS A 60 2.32 13.64 2.58
N GLU A 61 1.28 13.44 1.77
CA GLU A 61 0.17 14.37 1.62
C GLU A 61 -1.06 13.88 2.39
N SER A 62 -1.39 12.59 2.34
CA SER A 62 -2.63 12.05 2.88
C SER A 62 -2.55 10.57 3.26
N GLU A 63 -3.58 10.13 3.98
CA GLU A 63 -3.82 8.72 4.35
C GLU A 63 -4.96 8.18 3.51
N TYR A 64 -4.76 7.01 2.90
CA TYR A 64 -5.72 6.41 2.00
C TYR A 64 -5.69 4.89 2.13
N TRP A 65 -6.76 4.23 1.68
CA TRP A 65 -6.83 2.78 1.65
C TRP A 65 -6.46 2.27 0.27
N TRP A 66 -5.51 1.34 0.20
CA TRP A 66 -5.15 0.69 -1.05
C TRP A 66 -5.34 -0.81 -0.95
N CYS A 67 -6.08 -1.37 -1.90
CA CYS A 67 -6.24 -2.80 -2.03
C CYS A 67 -5.15 -3.38 -2.91
N SER A 68 -4.32 -4.26 -2.36
CA SER A 68 -3.27 -4.95 -3.14
C SER A 68 -3.82 -5.86 -4.23
N ASN A 69 -4.97 -6.51 -3.99
CA ASN A 69 -5.59 -7.41 -4.98
C ASN A 69 -6.26 -6.62 -6.14
N CYS A 70 -7.17 -5.70 -5.82
CA CYS A 70 -7.84 -4.86 -6.83
C CYS A 70 -6.96 -3.76 -7.43
N ASN A 71 -5.84 -3.43 -6.80
CA ASN A 71 -5.01 -2.27 -7.10
C ASN A 71 -5.81 -0.95 -7.19
N THR A 72 -6.82 -0.84 -6.33
CA THR A 72 -7.68 0.34 -6.21
C THR A 72 -7.33 1.11 -4.95
N ILE A 73 -7.40 2.43 -5.08
CA ILE A 73 -7.25 3.37 -3.98
C ILE A 73 -8.62 3.91 -3.63
N SER A 74 -8.96 3.88 -2.34
CA SER A 74 -10.14 4.49 -1.77
C SER A 74 -9.69 5.59 -0.83
N ASP A 75 -10.13 6.82 -1.11
CA ASP A 75 -10.00 7.95 -0.21
C ASP A 75 -10.85 7.72 1.05
N LEU A 76 -10.43 8.28 2.18
CA LEU A 76 -11.01 8.04 3.51
C LEU A 76 -11.98 9.15 3.92
#